data_AF-A0A1H5YIW2-F1
#
_entry.id   AF-A0A1H5YIW2-F1
#
_cell.length_a   1.000
_cell.length_b   1.000
_cell.length_c   1.000
_cell.angle_alpha   90.00
_cell.angle_beta   90.00
_cell.angle_gamma   90.00
#
_symmetry.space_group_name_H-M   'P 1'
#
loop_
_entity.id
_entity.type
_entity.pdbx_description
1 polymer ?
#
loop_
_entity_poly.entity_id
_entity_poly.type
_entity_poly.pdbx_seq_one_letter_code
_entity_poly.pdbx_strand_id
1 'polypeptide(L)'
;MKPKTIVVAILLAFLVIVLFNNKEEASFWLFGEIRTSKLLILGTFFLLGVIVGAVLFRRKAKHPKEYGVTNPNLPERTADSEYLGQHDNDLSDDDREYIRRD
;
A
#
# COMPACT_ATOMS: atom_id res chain seq x y z
N MET A 1 13.17 7.57 -19.42
CA MET A 1 11.68 7.52 -19.30
C MET A 1 11.21 6.16 -19.77
N LYS A 2 10.24 5.53 -19.08
CA LYS A 2 9.71 4.22 -19.55
C LYS A 2 8.80 4.48 -20.76
N PRO A 3 8.74 3.59 -21.78
CA PRO A 3 7.89 3.79 -22.97
C PRO A 3 6.44 4.10 -22.62
N LYS A 4 5.92 3.46 -21.57
CA LYS A 4 4.59 3.74 -21.00
C LYS A 4 4.34 5.20 -20.61
N THR A 5 5.38 5.94 -20.21
CA THR A 5 5.26 7.36 -19.85
C THR A 5 5.01 8.22 -21.09
N ILE A 6 5.64 7.89 -22.22
CA ILE A 6 5.46 8.61 -23.48
C ILE A 6 4.05 8.38 -24.01
N VAL A 7 3.56 7.14 -23.98
CA VAL A 7 2.19 6.80 -24.38
C VAL A 7 1.16 7.58 -23.56
N VAL A 8 1.34 7.63 -22.23
CA VAL A 8 0.44 8.40 -21.35
C VAL A 8 0.49 9.89 -21.69
N ALA A 9 1.68 10.46 -21.94
CA ALA A 9 1.80 11.88 -22.29
C ALA A 9 1.08 12.22 -23.60
N ILE A 10 1.17 11.35 -24.62
CA ILE A 10 0.46 11.53 -25.90
C ILE A 10 -1.05 11.50 -25.70
N LEU A 11 -1.56 10.53 -24.92
CA LEU A 11 -2.99 10.43 -24.61
C LEU A 11 -3.48 11.68 -23.86
N LEU A 12 -2.68 12.19 -22.92
CA LEU A 12 -3.01 13.40 -22.16
C LEU A 12 -3.04 14.64 -23.05
N ALA A 13 -2.09 14.76 -23.98
CA ALA A 13 -2.08 15.85 -24.96
C ALA A 13 -3.32 15.82 -25.87
N PHE A 14 -3.70 14.64 -26.37
CA PHE A 14 -4.93 14.47 -27.16
C PHE A 14 -6.19 14.83 -26.37
N LEU A 15 -6.28 14.38 -25.12
CA LEU A 15 -7.38 14.72 -24.23
C LEU A 15 -7.53 16.24 -24.10
N VAL A 16 -6.43 16.96 -23.85
CA VAL A 16 -6.41 18.42 -23.73
C VAL A 16 -6.84 19.09 -25.03
N ILE A 17 -6.35 18.64 -26.19
CA ILE A 17 -6.74 19.22 -27.48
C ILE A 17 -8.25 19.06 -27.72
N VAL A 18 -8.79 17.86 -27.52
CA VAL A 18 -10.23 17.58 -27.69
C VAL A 18 -11.06 18.43 -26.73
N LEU A 19 -10.63 18.51 -25.47
CA LEU A 19 -11.23 19.38 -24.47
C LEU A 19 -11.27 20.82 -25.00
N PHE A 20 -10.13 21.45 -25.28
CA PHE A 20 -10.06 22.88 -25.62
C PHE A 20 -10.80 23.26 -26.92
N ASN A 21 -10.96 22.32 -27.85
CA ASN A 21 -11.68 22.57 -29.10
C ASN A 21 -13.20 22.51 -28.93
N ASN A 22 -13.72 21.91 -27.86
CA ASN A 22 -15.16 21.77 -27.62
C ASN A 22 -15.68 22.85 -26.65
N LYS A 23 -15.93 24.06 -27.17
CA LYS A 23 -16.44 25.21 -26.38
C LYS A 23 -17.96 25.27 -26.25
N GLU A 24 -18.66 24.17 -26.48
CA GLU A 24 -20.12 24.17 -26.40
C GLU A 24 -20.60 24.25 -24.96
N GLU A 25 -21.72 24.95 -24.77
CA GLU A 25 -22.42 25.01 -23.50
C GLU A 25 -23.41 23.85 -23.38
N ALA A 26 -23.63 23.37 -22.17
CA ALA A 26 -24.65 22.39 -21.83
C ALA A 26 -25.43 22.85 -20.60
N SER A 27 -26.71 22.47 -20.54
CA SER A 27 -27.47 22.57 -19.29
C SER A 27 -27.00 21.48 -18.33
N PHE A 28 -26.61 21.89 -17.13
CA PHE A 28 -26.28 21.00 -16.04
C PHE A 28 -27.43 21.03 -15.05
N TRP A 29 -27.91 19.87 -14.58
CA TRP A 29 -29.10 19.78 -13.73
C TRP A 29 -28.79 19.71 -12.22
N LEU A 30 -27.56 19.34 -11.84
CA LEU A 30 -27.18 19.02 -10.45
C LEU A 30 -27.34 20.20 -9.46
N PHE A 31 -27.37 21.44 -9.96
CA PHE A 31 -27.48 22.67 -9.14
C PHE A 31 -28.60 23.59 -9.64
N GLY A 32 -29.66 23.04 -10.24
CA GLY A 32 -30.64 23.80 -11.02
C GLY A 32 -30.21 23.92 -12.48
N GLU A 33 -31.02 24.53 -13.34
CA GLU A 33 -30.79 24.58 -14.80
C GLU A 33 -29.74 25.63 -15.17
N ILE A 34 -28.46 25.30 -14.94
CA ILE A 34 -27.33 26.20 -15.19
C ILE A 34 -26.69 25.85 -16.52
N ARG A 35 -26.53 26.83 -17.41
CA ARG A 35 -25.73 26.68 -18.63
C ARG A 35 -24.25 26.91 -18.30
N THR A 36 -23.46 25.87 -18.46
CA THR A 36 -22.01 25.91 -18.23
C THR A 36 -21.30 25.22 -19.38
N SER A 37 -19.99 25.45 -19.54
CA SER A 37 -19.23 24.81 -20.62
C SER A 37 -19.12 23.30 -20.39
N LYS A 38 -19.35 22.52 -21.46
CA LYS A 38 -19.13 21.06 -21.44
C LYS A 38 -17.72 20.71 -21.00
N LEU A 39 -16.78 21.55 -21.39
CA LEU A 39 -15.38 21.55 -20.97
C LEU A 39 -15.20 21.53 -19.44
N LEU A 40 -15.87 22.44 -18.74
CA LEU A 40 -15.75 22.56 -17.29
C LEU A 40 -16.35 21.33 -16.59
N ILE A 41 -17.51 20.87 -17.07
CA ILE A 41 -18.15 19.63 -16.60
C ILE A 41 -17.20 18.44 -16.82
N LEU A 42 -16.72 18.24 -18.05
CA LEU A 42 -15.87 17.10 -18.39
C LEU A 42 -14.55 17.13 -17.62
N GLY A 43 -13.91 18.29 -17.51
CA GLY A 43 -12.67 18.48 -16.77
C GLY A 43 -12.82 18.21 -15.26
N THR A 44 -13.90 18.68 -14.65
CA THR A 44 -14.16 18.45 -13.21
C THR A 44 -14.46 16.98 -12.92
N PHE A 45 -15.32 16.31 -13.70
CA PHE A 45 -15.57 14.89 -13.54
C PHE A 45 -14.35 14.02 -13.84
N PHE A 46 -13.54 14.39 -14.85
CA PHE A 46 -12.28 13.72 -15.12
C PHE A 46 -11.32 13.83 -13.93
N LEU A 47 -11.16 15.03 -13.36
CA LEU A 47 -10.31 15.26 -12.19
C LEU A 47 -10.80 14.44 -10.98
N LEU A 48 -12.10 14.43 -10.73
CA LEU A 48 -12.71 13.62 -9.68
C LEU A 48 -12.44 12.13 -9.91
N GLY A 49 -12.60 11.64 -11.13
CA GLY A 49 -12.29 10.26 -11.49
C GLY A 49 -10.82 9.90 -11.28
N VAL A 50 -9.89 10.81 -11.61
CA VAL A 50 -8.45 10.63 -11.36
C VAL A 50 -8.17 10.58 -9.86
N ILE A 51 -8.76 11.47 -9.06
CA ILE A 51 -8.58 11.49 -7.60
C ILE A 51 -9.12 10.20 -6.98
N VAL A 52 -10.36 9.83 -7.30
CA VAL A 52 -11.00 8.61 -6.80
C VAL A 52 -10.20 7.38 -7.22
N GLY A 53 -9.78 7.30 -8.49
CA GLY A 53 -8.91 6.25 -8.98
C GLY A 53 -7.58 6.20 -8.23
N ALA A 54 -6.93 7.34 -8.02
CA ALA A 54 -5.67 7.41 -7.27
C ALA A 54 -5.85 6.94 -5.82
N VAL A 55 -6.97 7.27 -5.17
CA VAL A 55 -7.29 6.81 -3.81
C VAL A 55 -7.54 5.30 -3.78
N LEU A 56 -8.34 4.76 -4.71
CA LEU A 56 -8.65 3.33 -4.78
C LEU A 56 -7.43 2.47 -5.15
N PHE A 57 -6.63 2.92 -6.11
CA PHE A 57 -5.41 2.25 -6.54
C PHE A 57 -4.18 2.61 -5.69
N ARG A 58 -4.36 3.40 -4.62
CA ARG A 58 -3.28 3.69 -3.68
C ARG A 58 -2.81 2.38 -3.07
N ARG A 59 -1.62 1.92 -3.49
CA ARG A 59 -0.98 0.76 -2.88
C ARG A 59 -0.85 1.03 -1.39
N LYS A 60 -1.54 0.24 -0.55
CA LYS A 60 -1.28 0.24 0.89
C LYS A 60 0.19 -0.07 1.09
N ALA A 61 0.87 0.71 1.92
CA ALA A 61 2.24 0.41 2.30
C ALA A 61 2.25 -1.04 2.79
N LYS A 62 3.09 -1.88 2.18
CA LYS A 62 3.24 -3.26 2.66
C LYS A 62 3.78 -3.14 4.08
N HIS A 63 3.09 -3.76 5.04
CA HIS A 63 3.69 -3.95 6.36
C HIS A 63 5.06 -4.61 6.15
N PRO A 64 6.11 -4.15 6.86
CA PRO A 64 7.41 -4.78 6.78
C PRO A 64 7.20 -6.27 7.08
N LYS A 65 7.60 -7.13 6.13
CA LYS A 65 7.42 -8.59 6.26
C LYS A 65 8.30 -9.19 7.34
N GLU A 66 9.30 -8.45 7.79
CA GLU A 66 10.23 -8.84 8.82
C GLU A 66 10.33 -7.67 9.79
N TYR A 67 9.77 -7.86 11.00
CA TYR A 67 10.28 -7.15 12.15
C TYR A 67 11.60 -7.84 12.48
N GLY A 68 12.71 -7.26 12.02
CA GLY A 68 14.02 -7.69 12.46
C GLY A 68 14.07 -7.50 13.98
N VAL A 69 14.05 -8.60 14.73
CA VAL A 69 14.39 -8.57 16.16
C VAL A 69 15.89 -8.35 16.23
N THR A 70 16.33 -7.12 16.09
CA THR A 70 17.70 -6.74 16.46
C THR A 70 17.73 -6.71 17.98
N ASN A 71 17.92 -7.87 18.61
CA ASN A 71 18.33 -7.91 20.00
C ASN A 71 19.85 -7.65 20.00
N PRO A 72 20.34 -6.46 20.42
CA PRO A 72 21.76 -6.16 20.47
C PRO A 72 22.52 -6.99 21.52
N ASN A 73 21.82 -7.82 22.32
CA ASN A 73 22.39 -8.64 23.39
C ASN A 73 22.28 -10.16 23.15
N LEU A 74 22.17 -10.63 21.91
CA LEU A 74 22.28 -12.07 21.64
C LEU A 74 23.76 -12.44 21.45
N PRO A 75 24.39 -13.23 22.34
CA PRO A 75 25.67 -13.83 22.03
C PRO A 75 25.47 -14.86 20.91
N GLU A 76 26.26 -14.74 19.86
CA GLU A 76 26.33 -15.67 18.73
C GLU A 76 26.60 -17.09 19.27
N ARG A 77 25.57 -17.95 19.31
CA ARG A 77 25.71 -19.36 19.68
C ARG A 77 25.22 -20.25 18.56
N THR A 78 26.17 -20.73 17.77
CA THR A 78 26.16 -22.07 17.18
C THR A 78 26.07 -23.10 18.32
N ALA A 79 24.90 -23.35 18.91
CA ALA A 79 24.79 -24.29 20.04
C ALA A 79 23.37 -24.83 20.30
N ASP A 80 22.59 -25.13 19.26
CA ASP A 80 21.25 -25.71 19.47
C ASP A 80 21.29 -27.17 19.99
N SER A 81 22.46 -27.81 20.02
CA SER A 81 22.64 -29.19 20.49
C SER A 81 23.25 -29.34 21.89
N GLU A 82 23.80 -28.27 22.48
CA GLU A 82 24.50 -28.34 23.79
C GLU A 82 23.63 -27.86 24.96
N TYR A 83 22.59 -27.07 24.69
CA TYR A 83 21.70 -26.52 25.72
C TYR A 83 20.68 -27.52 26.29
N LEU A 84 20.42 -28.65 25.61
CA LEU A 84 19.45 -29.64 26.05
C LEU A 84 20.04 -30.71 26.99
N GLY A 85 21.36 -30.73 27.21
CA GLY A 85 22.02 -31.80 27.98
C GLY A 85 22.54 -31.43 29.37
N GLN A 86 22.56 -30.13 29.72
CA GLN A 86 23.36 -29.67 30.88
C GLN A 86 22.55 -29.15 32.07
N HIS A 87 21.24 -28.91 31.90
CA HIS A 87 20.39 -28.37 32.98
C HIS A 87 19.67 -29.42 33.83
N ASP A 88 19.74 -30.70 33.46
CA ASP A 88 19.08 -31.76 34.25
C ASP A 88 19.72 -31.96 35.62
N ASN A 89 21.01 -31.63 35.79
CA ASN A 89 21.73 -31.88 37.04
C ASN A 89 21.53 -30.81 38.13
N ASP A 90 21.01 -29.63 37.77
CA ASP A 90 20.84 -28.48 38.69
C ASP A 90 19.40 -28.34 39.20
N LEU A 91 18.50 -29.23 38.76
CA LEU A 91 17.11 -29.29 39.21
C LEU A 91 16.99 -30.24 40.39
N SER A 92 16.14 -29.89 41.36
CA SER A 92 15.78 -30.77 42.47
C SER A 92 14.99 -31.99 41.95
N ASP A 93 15.00 -33.10 42.70
CA ASP A 93 14.30 -34.31 42.29
C ASP A 93 12.79 -34.08 42.09
N ASP A 94 12.20 -33.19 42.89
CA ASP A 94 10.79 -32.78 42.78
C ASP A 94 10.49 -32.03 41.47
N ASP A 95 11.38 -31.11 41.06
CA ASP A 95 11.23 -30.34 39.81
C ASP A 95 11.33 -31.26 38.58
N ARG A 96 12.19 -32.29 38.65
CA ARG A 96 12.35 -33.28 37.58
C ARG A 96 11.11 -34.15 37.43
N GLU A 97 10.45 -34.52 38.54
CA GLU A 97 9.22 -35.32 38.49
C GLU A 97 8.07 -34.51 37.87
N TYR A 98 8.00 -33.21 38.15
CA TYR A 98 6.96 -32.33 37.60
C TYR A 98 7.04 -32.22 36.07
N ILE A 99 8.25 -32.09 35.51
CA ILE A 99 8.46 -31.97 34.05
C ILE A 99 8.17 -33.30 33.32
N ARG A 100 8.40 -34.45 33.95
CA ARG A 100 8.15 -35.78 33.35
C ARG A 100 6.68 -36.18 33.26
N ARG A 101 5.79 -35.46 33.96
CA ARG A 101 4.40 -35.86 34.13
C ARG A 101 3.45 -35.30 33.06
N ASP A 102 3.93 -34.34 32.25
CA ASP A 102 3.30 -33.85 31.01
C ASP A 102 3.96 -34.49 29.76
#